data_AF-A0A014MR34-F1
#
_entry.id   AF-A0A014MR34-F1
#
_cell.length_a   1.000
_cell.length_b   1.000
_cell.length_c   1.000
_cell.angle_alpha   90.00
_cell.angle_beta   90.00
_cell.angle_gamma   90.00
#
_symmetry.space_group_name_H-M   'P 1'
#
loop_
_entity.id
_entity.type
_entity.pdbx_description
1 polymer ?
#
loop_
_entity_poly.entity_id
_entity_poly.type
_entity_poly.pdbx_seq_one_letter_code
_entity_poly.pdbx_strand_id
1 'polypeptide(L)'
;MQTWREESTVGVRHPALASCRIPDRSPDAATPGNTALLHAEAAYRQALSAGAEYAVAQQAARIVGAEAGHTRRRVRALRRHWIPRLEETLARLDLALEESEHEDAVRRRWAAARRG
;
A
#
# COMPACT_ATOMS: atom_id res chain seq x y z
N MET A 1 19.22 9.71 23.50
CA MET A 1 18.45 10.44 22.48
C MET A 1 18.22 9.47 21.33
N GLN A 2 16.98 9.00 21.13
CA GLN A 2 16.64 8.08 20.05
C GLN A 2 16.39 8.90 18.78
N THR A 3 17.13 8.61 17.72
CA THR A 3 16.89 9.19 16.39
C THR A 3 16.32 8.08 15.52
N TRP A 4 15.08 8.25 15.05
CA TRP A 4 14.48 7.39 14.03
C TRP A 4 14.56 8.10 12.68
N ARG A 5 14.88 7.34 11.62
CA ARG A 5 14.82 7.83 10.23
C ARG A 5 13.65 7.18 9.53
N GLU A 6 12.87 7.99 8.82
CA GLU A 6 11.79 7.53 7.94
C GLU A 6 12.22 7.59 6.48
N GLU A 7 11.73 6.64 5.69
CA GLU A 7 11.85 6.62 4.23
C GLU A 7 10.46 6.48 3.60
N SER A 8 10.37 6.80 2.31
CA SER A 8 9.14 6.69 1.54
C SER A 8 9.35 5.74 0.37
N THR A 9 8.63 4.62 0.37
CA THR A 9 8.59 3.67 -0.75
C THR A 9 7.18 3.65 -1.31
N VAL A 10 7.05 3.77 -2.63
CA VAL A 10 5.74 3.78 -3.35
C VAL A 10 4.70 4.74 -2.75
N GLY A 11 5.15 5.88 -2.19
CA GLY A 11 4.30 6.90 -1.59
C GLY A 11 3.89 6.64 -0.13
N VAL A 12 4.40 5.57 0.50
CA VAL A 12 4.12 5.23 1.90
C VAL A 12 5.35 5.45 2.75
N ARG A 13 5.18 6.20 3.85
CA ARG A 13 6.22 6.39 4.85
C ARG A 13 6.35 5.16 5.75
N HIS A 14 7.58 4.73 5.96
CA HIS A 14 7.90 3.62 6.85
C HIS A 14 9.24 3.88 7.57
N PRO A 15 9.49 3.23 8.72
CA PRO A 15 10.78 3.33 9.38
C PRO A 15 11.87 2.75 8.48
N ALA A 16 13.03 3.40 8.48
CA ALA A 16 14.21 3.00 7.72
C ALA A 16 15.36 2.58 8.63
N LEU A 17 15.47 3.23 9.80
CA LEU A 17 16.50 2.95 10.78
C LEU A 17 16.00 3.24 12.19
N ALA A 18 16.36 2.36 13.12
CA ALA A 18 16.26 2.60 14.56
C ALA A 18 17.65 2.49 15.18
N SER A 19 18.02 3.50 15.96
CA SER A 19 19.22 3.45 16.80
C SER A 19 18.84 2.96 18.20
N CYS A 20 19.39 1.81 18.60
CA CYS A 20 19.29 1.30 19.97
C CYS A 20 20.64 1.47 20.66
N ARG A 21 20.70 2.30 21.70
CA ARG A 21 21.90 2.43 22.53
C ARG A 21 21.80 1.44 23.68
N ILE A 22 22.60 0.40 23.61
CA ILE A 22 22.71 -0.59 24.67
C ILE A 22 23.87 -0.15 25.57
N PRO A 23 23.63 0.10 26.87
CA PRO A 23 24.67 0.57 27.76
C PRO A 23 25.74 -0.51 27.95
N ASP A 24 26.99 -0.08 28.04
CA ASP A 24 28.07 -0.93 28.50
C ASP A 24 27.90 -1.26 29.99
N ARG A 25 28.58 -2.33 30.42
CA ARG A 25 28.67 -2.67 31.84
C ARG A 25 29.26 -1.47 32.60
N SER A 26 28.61 -1.09 33.70
CA SER A 26 29.17 -0.08 34.59
C SER A 26 30.52 -0.54 35.15
N PRO A 27 31.54 0.33 35.24
CA PRO A 27 32.79 0.02 35.94
C PRO A 27 32.56 -0.40 37.40
N ASP A 28 31.50 0.09 38.03
CA ASP A 28 31.14 -0.19 39.43
C ASP A 28 30.33 -1.49 39.59
N ALA A 29 30.00 -2.18 38.48
CA ALA A 29 29.24 -3.41 38.55
C ALA A 29 30.09 -4.55 39.15
N ALA A 30 29.55 -5.24 40.14
CA ALA A 30 30.19 -6.38 40.80
C ALA A 30 30.74 -7.38 39.78
N THR A 31 31.90 -7.98 40.04
CA THR A 31 32.51 -8.96 39.12
C THR A 31 31.54 -10.13 38.89
N PRO A 32 31.32 -10.56 37.62
CA PRO A 32 30.49 -11.72 37.34
C PRO A 32 31.02 -12.97 38.06
N GLY A 33 30.12 -13.77 38.62
CA GLY A 33 30.49 -15.00 39.34
C GLY A 33 31.13 -16.08 38.45
N ASN A 34 31.04 -15.95 37.12
CA ASN A 34 31.77 -16.78 36.16
C ASN A 34 31.94 -16.06 34.80
N THR A 35 32.81 -16.60 33.95
CA THR A 35 33.06 -16.07 32.59
C THR A 35 31.89 -16.26 31.63
N ALA A 36 31.04 -17.27 31.84
CA ALA A 36 29.86 -17.50 31.01
C ALA A 36 28.89 -16.31 31.06
N LEU A 37 28.78 -15.63 32.20
CA LEU A 37 27.96 -14.42 32.33
C LEU A 37 28.47 -13.26 31.47
N LEU A 38 29.79 -13.12 31.28
CA LEU A 38 30.35 -12.11 30.36
C LEU A 38 30.00 -12.41 28.90
N HIS A 39 30.10 -13.68 28.51
CA HIS A 39 29.73 -14.11 27.16
C HIS A 39 28.24 -13.95 26.91
N ALA A 40 27.39 -14.29 27.88
CA ALA A 40 25.95 -14.10 27.80
C ALA A 40 25.62 -12.60 27.65
N GLU A 41 26.25 -11.73 28.45
CA GLU A 41 26.05 -10.28 28.36
C GLU A 41 26.37 -9.75 26.96
N ALA A 42 27.52 -10.14 26.38
CA ALA A 42 27.89 -9.77 25.03
C ALA A 42 26.91 -10.29 23.96
N ALA A 43 26.47 -11.54 24.10
CA ALA A 43 25.50 -12.16 23.19
C ALA A 43 24.13 -11.46 23.25
N TYR A 44 23.64 -11.12 24.44
CA TYR A 44 22.38 -10.39 24.60
C TYR A 44 22.46 -8.98 24.02
N ARG A 45 23.60 -8.28 24.16
CA ARG A 45 23.78 -6.98 23.49
C ARG A 45 23.68 -7.10 21.97
N GLN A 46 24.35 -8.08 21.38
CA GLN A 46 24.27 -8.33 19.93
C GLN A 46 22.85 -8.73 19.49
N ALA A 47 22.17 -9.56 20.28
CA ALA A 47 20.80 -9.96 20.00
C ALA A 47 19.83 -8.76 20.04
N LEU A 48 20.01 -7.84 21.00
CA LEU A 48 19.18 -6.63 21.09
C LEU A 48 19.43 -5.67 19.92
N SER A 49 20.67 -5.49 19.47
CA SER A 49 20.95 -4.65 18.31
C SER A 49 20.36 -5.24 17.02
N ALA A 50 20.56 -6.54 16.80
CA ALA A 50 19.96 -7.24 15.65
C ALA A 50 18.42 -7.26 15.71
N GLY A 51 17.86 -7.40 16.91
CA GLY A 51 16.41 -7.34 17.13
C GLY A 51 15.81 -5.99 16.77
N ALA A 52 16.50 -4.89 17.05
CA ALA A 52 16.07 -3.54 16.67
C ALA A 52 16.06 -3.36 15.14
N GLU A 53 17.10 -3.82 14.44
CA GLU A 53 17.17 -3.80 12.98
C GLU A 53 16.06 -4.65 12.35
N TYR A 54 15.86 -5.85 12.88
CA TYR A 54 14.79 -6.75 12.45
C TYR A 54 13.40 -6.12 12.63
N ALA A 55 13.15 -5.48 13.77
CA ALA A 55 11.87 -4.84 14.04
C ALA A 55 11.57 -3.71 13.04
N VAL A 56 12.57 -2.92 12.66
CA VAL A 56 12.45 -1.88 11.63
C VAL A 56 12.11 -2.50 10.28
N ALA A 57 12.89 -3.50 9.84
CA ALA A 57 12.68 -4.16 8.57
C ALA A 57 11.30 -4.84 8.50
N GLN A 58 10.90 -5.54 9.57
CA GLN A 58 9.59 -6.19 9.68
C GLN A 58 8.46 -5.16 9.59
N GLN A 59 8.58 -4.04 10.30
CA GLN A 59 7.56 -2.99 10.30
C GLN A 59 7.44 -2.31 8.92
N ALA A 60 8.58 -2.03 8.27
CA ALA A 60 8.60 -1.50 6.91
C ALA A 60 7.93 -2.45 5.93
N ALA A 61 8.28 -3.74 5.96
CA ALA A 61 7.68 -4.77 5.12
C ALA A 61 6.16 -4.89 5.36
N ARG A 62 5.71 -4.81 6.61
CA ARG A 62 4.28 -4.85 6.95
C ARG A 62 3.53 -3.65 6.35
N ILE A 63 4.06 -2.44 6.50
CA ILE A 63 3.43 -1.21 6.00
C ILE A 63 3.37 -1.22 4.46
N VAL A 64 4.49 -1.47 3.79
CA VAL A 64 4.54 -1.50 2.32
C VAL A 64 3.70 -2.65 1.77
N GLY A 65 3.73 -3.82 2.41
CA GLY A 65 2.92 -4.97 2.03
C GLY A 65 1.42 -4.71 2.14
N ALA A 66 0.98 -3.98 3.16
CA ALA A 66 -0.41 -3.57 3.30
C ALA A 66 -0.86 -2.68 2.12
N GLU A 67 -0.07 -1.68 1.75
CA GLU A 67 -0.38 -0.79 0.62
C GLU A 67 -0.41 -1.56 -0.71
N ALA A 68 0.57 -2.44 -0.94
CA ALA A 68 0.56 -3.31 -2.10
C ALA A 68 -0.73 -4.17 -2.14
N GLY A 69 -1.21 -4.64 -0.99
CA GLY A 69 -2.49 -5.33 -0.85
C GLY A 69 -3.70 -4.45 -1.21
N HIS A 70 -3.75 -3.21 -0.73
CA HIS A 70 -4.80 -2.24 -1.09
C HIS A 70 -4.81 -1.96 -2.58
N THR A 71 -3.65 -1.70 -3.17
CA THR A 71 -3.50 -1.45 -4.60
C THR A 71 -3.96 -2.65 -5.43
N ARG A 72 -3.57 -3.88 -5.08
CA ARG A 72 -4.04 -5.10 -5.76
C ARG A 72 -5.56 -5.27 -5.70
N ARG A 73 -6.18 -5.01 -4.54
CA ARG A 73 -7.65 -5.06 -4.40
C ARG A 73 -8.34 -4.02 -5.28
N ARG A 74 -7.83 -2.77 -5.29
CA ARG A 74 -8.35 -1.70 -6.14
C ARG A 74 -8.26 -2.04 -7.62
N VAL A 75 -7.09 -2.50 -8.09
CA VAL A 75 -6.90 -2.94 -9.48
C VAL A 75 -7.86 -4.07 -9.83
N ARG A 76 -8.03 -5.06 -8.94
CA ARG A 76 -8.99 -6.15 -9.17
C ARG A 76 -10.42 -5.65 -9.28
N ALA A 77 -10.84 -4.74 -8.40
CA ALA A 77 -12.18 -4.16 -8.45
C ALA A 77 -12.40 -3.36 -9.73
N LEU A 78 -11.43 -2.54 -10.13
CA LEU A 78 -11.49 -1.77 -11.38
C LEU A 78 -11.68 -2.70 -12.58
N ARG A 79 -10.81 -3.72 -12.70
CA ARG A 79 -10.83 -4.65 -13.84
C ARG A 79 -12.07 -5.54 -13.89
N ARG A 80 -12.57 -6.00 -12.73
CA ARG A 80 -13.65 -7.00 -12.70
C ARG A 80 -15.04 -6.41 -12.61
N HIS A 81 -15.17 -5.17 -12.15
CA HIS A 81 -16.48 -4.60 -11.85
C HIS A 81 -16.68 -3.25 -12.51
N TRP A 82 -15.74 -2.31 -12.32
CA TRP A 82 -15.96 -0.94 -12.78
C TRP A 82 -15.83 -0.80 -14.30
N ILE A 83 -14.76 -1.33 -14.89
CA ILE A 83 -14.55 -1.24 -16.34
C ILE A 83 -15.71 -1.90 -17.09
N PRO A 84 -16.08 -3.17 -16.81
CA PRO A 84 -17.21 -3.79 -17.52
C PRO A 84 -18.53 -3.06 -17.35
N ARG A 85 -18.82 -2.54 -16.14
CA ARG A 85 -20.05 -1.77 -15.90
C ARG A 85 -20.07 -0.47 -16.70
N LEU A 86 -18.93 0.21 -16.81
CA LEU A 86 -18.82 1.44 -17.59
C LEU A 86 -18.98 1.17 -19.08
N GLU A 87 -18.37 0.09 -19.59
CA GLU A 87 -18.53 -0.37 -20.97
C GLU A 87 -19.99 -0.71 -21.28
N GLU A 88 -20.68 -1.45 -20.40
CA GLU A 88 -22.11 -1.77 -20.57
C GLU A 88 -22.98 -0.51 -20.55
N THR A 89 -22.65 0.46 -19.70
CA THR A 89 -23.37 1.72 -19.63
C THR A 89 -23.17 2.54 -20.90
N LEU A 90 -21.95 2.57 -21.43
CA LEU A 90 -21.63 3.22 -22.70
C LEU A 90 -22.43 2.59 -23.85
N ALA A 91 -22.40 1.26 -23.98
CA ALA A 91 -23.14 0.56 -25.02
C ALA A 91 -24.66 0.81 -24.98
N ARG A 92 -25.25 0.91 -23.78
CA ARG A 92 -26.67 1.26 -23.63
C ARG A 92 -26.97 2.69 -24.08
N LEU A 93 -26.09 3.64 -23.77
CA LEU A 93 -26.27 5.02 -24.18
C LEU A 93 -26.13 5.16 -25.69
N ASP A 94 -25.17 4.46 -26.29
CA ASP A 94 -24.99 4.45 -27.74
C ASP A 94 -26.24 3.92 -28.46
N LEU A 95 -26.81 2.79 -28.00
CA LEU A 95 -28.05 2.25 -28.55
C LEU A 95 -29.24 3.21 -28.41
N ALA A 96 -29.37 3.88 -27.26
CA ALA A 96 -30.45 4.84 -27.02
C ALA A 96 -30.32 6.08 -27.93
N LEU A 97 -29.08 6.50 -28.23
CA LEU A 97 -28.81 7.58 -29.18
C LEU A 97 -29.19 7.15 -30.61
N GLU A 98 -28.75 5.97 -31.05
CA GLU A 98 -29.09 5.43 -32.37
C GLU A 98 -30.61 5.35 -32.58
N GLU A 99 -31.36 4.88 -31.58
CA GLU A 99 -32.83 4.82 -31.64
C GLU A 99 -33.44 6.23 -31.74
N SER A 100 -32.99 7.17 -30.90
CA SER A 100 -33.48 8.56 -30.95
C SER A 100 -33.22 9.22 -32.31
N GLU A 101 -32.05 8.95 -32.90
CA GLU A 101 -31.70 9.45 -34.24
C GLU A 101 -32.59 8.81 -35.32
N HIS A 102 -32.88 7.52 -35.21
CA HIS A 102 -33.79 6.83 -36.12
C HIS A 102 -35.21 7.42 -36.06
N GLU A 103 -35.75 7.60 -34.86
CA GLU A 103 -37.06 8.22 -34.66
C GLU A 103 -37.12 9.64 -35.24
N ASP A 104 -36.08 10.45 -35.02
CA ASP A 104 -35.98 11.80 -35.57
C ASP A 104 -35.96 11.80 -37.10
N ALA A 105 -35.23 10.88 -37.72
CA ALA A 105 -35.20 10.73 -39.17
C ALA A 105 -36.60 10.38 -39.73
N VAL A 106 -37.32 9.46 -39.06
CA VAL A 106 -38.70 9.10 -39.43
C VAL A 106 -39.64 10.30 -39.29
N ARG A 107 -39.57 11.03 -38.18
CA ARG A 107 -40.37 12.26 -37.93
C ARG A 107 -40.13 13.30 -39.03
N ARG A 108 -38.87 13.54 -39.40
CA ARG A 108 -38.49 14.48 -40.48
C ARG A 108 -39.04 14.03 -41.83
N ARG A 109 -38.94 12.73 -42.15
CA ARG A 109 -39.46 12.17 -43.41
C ARG A 109 -40.98 12.35 -43.54
N TRP A 110 -41.74 12.07 -42.48
CA TRP A 110 -43.20 12.27 -42.50
C TRP A 110 -43.59 13.75 -42.61
N ALA A 111 -42.87 14.65 -41.94
CA ALA A 111 -43.11 16.08 -42.05
C ALA A 111 -42.85 16.59 -43.48
N ALA A 112 -41.84 16.06 -44.17
CA ALA A 112 -41.57 16.38 -45.57
C ALA A 112 -42.67 15.84 -46.51
N ALA A 113 -43.11 14.59 -46.30
CA ALA A 113 -44.17 13.97 -47.10
C ALA A 113 -45.56 14.63 -46.95
N ARG A 114 -45.82 15.34 -45.85
CA ARG A 114 -47.07 16.10 -45.64
C ARG A 114 -47.06 17.51 -46.24
N ARG A 115 -45.92 17.99 -46.73
CA ARG A 115 -45.74 19.34 -47.30
C ARG A 115 -45.62 19.38 -48.82
N GLY A 116 -45.46 18.22 -49.48
CA GLY A 116 -45.55 18.05 -50.93
C GLY A 116 -46.89 17.46 -51.31
#